data_AF-A0A937UDW1-F1
#
_entry.id   AF-A0A937UDW1-F1
#
_cell.length_a   1.000
_cell.length_b   1.000
_cell.length_c   1.000
_cell.angle_alpha   90.00
_cell.angle_beta   90.00
_cell.angle_gamma   90.00
#
_symmetry.space_group_name_H-M   'P 1'
#
loop_
_entity.id
_entity.type
_entity.pdbx_description
1 polymer ?
#
loop_
_entity_poly.entity_id
_entity_poly.type
_entity_poly.pdbx_seq_one_letter_code
_entity_poly.pdbx_strand_id
1 'polypeptide(L)'
;MIKACLGKVEKVKDGMQRWVSEGRSPHEIGVIMRDEFPPHINGGRFREAEKVLDRVLDMLNKVAPAQKPKDLKRYLRKTEETQYLILPVREAASLYGGQTGPLEKGIERAVERIGKAEDVKKRNWGFHLIIPAWRFDPEYTENKHADITRAVRGAFDVALRHNVAVHFTVETHEWPNRPDLWNYSEKVKSGYDPKNKANVEWIDFDGTPHPHRYRDWGTAERMAPVICYNSPTILREVSRLVNEVVAPPFKEGLEKLKQEGKDHLLSGITVGAEPSLPNYENIDKINPKIAKLMDKDKSPKARLGYNALANKGYGKDKPPEDFATVLAEINKEYISYWSRKLFEAGIPTEKMYTHIAAGAGVIGSPMVEFTNAPIEIAFNDYSRPGWTTYPVGSLRNDFEALYTELERHGNPHWASTEASPTMGPSGGKHALTTKDYLARHFDYGATVIVFNTGATSKELSESLTEGVWGEHAVNAYRTFLNPEGN
;
A
#
# COMPACT_ATOMS: atom_id res chain seq x y z
N MET A 1 5.78 -33.33 24.60
CA MET A 1 6.31 -32.94 23.27
C MET A 1 5.58 -31.72 22.69
N ILE A 2 4.25 -31.66 22.68
CA ILE A 2 3.49 -30.49 22.20
C ILE A 2 3.92 -29.17 22.89
N LYS A 3 4.05 -29.16 24.23
CA LYS A 3 4.52 -27.99 24.99
C LYS A 3 5.95 -27.54 24.62
N ALA A 4 6.82 -28.47 24.22
CA ALA A 4 8.18 -28.17 23.77
C ALA A 4 8.18 -27.55 22.36
N CYS A 5 7.32 -28.04 21.46
CA CYS A 5 7.11 -27.42 20.14
C CYS A 5 6.57 -25.99 20.28
N LEU A 6 5.55 -25.76 21.11
CA LEU A 6 4.98 -24.42 21.33
C LEU A 6 6.03 -23.42 21.86
N GLY A 7 6.87 -23.82 22.82
CA GLY A 7 7.94 -22.96 23.32
C GLY A 7 9.01 -22.65 22.27
N LYS A 8 9.29 -23.57 21.35
CA LYS A 8 10.24 -23.35 20.24
C LYS A 8 9.63 -22.48 19.13
N VAL A 9 8.33 -22.61 18.84
CA VAL A 9 7.63 -21.74 17.88
C VAL A 9 7.75 -20.26 18.31
N GLU A 10 7.58 -19.95 19.58
CA GLU A 10 7.77 -18.57 20.05
C GLU A 10 9.21 -18.08 19.90
N LYS A 11 10.21 -18.93 20.20
CA LYS A 11 11.62 -18.59 19.93
C LYS A 11 11.92 -18.39 18.45
N VAL A 12 11.25 -19.13 17.56
CA VAL A 12 11.35 -18.94 16.11
C VAL A 12 10.80 -17.58 15.72
N LYS A 13 9.61 -17.20 16.21
CA LYS A 13 9.01 -15.88 15.97
C LYS A 13 9.91 -14.75 16.47
N ASP A 14 10.41 -14.84 17.71
CA ASP A 14 11.31 -13.86 18.29
C ASP A 14 12.60 -13.73 17.45
N GLY A 15 13.18 -14.86 17.02
CA GLY A 15 14.36 -14.88 16.17
C GLY A 15 14.10 -14.26 14.79
N MET A 16 12.96 -14.56 14.16
CA MET A 16 12.55 -13.96 12.89
C MET A 16 12.34 -12.45 13.02
N GLN A 17 11.70 -11.99 14.10
CA GLN A 17 11.51 -10.58 14.39
C GLN A 17 12.86 -9.86 14.57
N ARG A 18 13.81 -10.48 15.29
CA ARG A 18 15.18 -9.99 15.40
C ARG A 18 15.85 -9.88 14.02
N TRP A 19 15.77 -10.91 13.18
CA TRP A 19 16.33 -10.89 11.82
C TRP A 19 15.75 -9.77 10.96
N VAL A 20 14.42 -9.61 10.96
CA VAL A 20 13.75 -8.51 10.25
C VAL A 20 14.25 -7.16 10.78
N SER A 21 14.40 -7.02 12.10
CA SER A 21 14.92 -5.80 12.74
C SER A 21 16.39 -5.53 12.40
N GLU A 22 17.15 -6.54 11.99
CA GLU A 22 18.53 -6.46 11.48
C GLU A 22 18.57 -6.25 9.96
N GLY A 23 17.41 -6.15 9.28
CA GLY A 23 17.31 -6.03 7.82
C GLY A 23 17.54 -7.34 7.06
N ARG A 24 17.47 -8.48 7.73
CA ARG A 24 17.57 -9.81 7.12
C ARG A 24 16.19 -10.26 6.68
N SER A 25 16.08 -10.84 5.48
CA SER A 25 14.85 -11.45 5.02
C SER A 25 14.60 -12.76 5.77
N PRO A 26 13.44 -12.94 6.44
CA PRO A 26 13.05 -14.21 7.03
C PRO A 26 12.42 -15.15 6.00
N HIS A 27 12.38 -14.81 4.70
CA HIS A 27 11.60 -15.53 3.68
C HIS A 27 11.85 -17.04 3.68
N GLU A 28 13.12 -17.47 3.67
CA GLU A 28 13.48 -18.90 3.67
C GLU A 28 12.97 -19.62 4.93
N ILE A 29 13.04 -18.96 6.08
CA ILE A 29 12.48 -19.48 7.33
C ILE A 29 10.95 -19.54 7.24
N GLY A 30 10.32 -18.50 6.71
CA GLY A 30 8.87 -18.44 6.51
C GLY A 30 8.38 -19.56 5.60
N VAL A 31 9.10 -19.86 4.52
CA VAL A 31 8.82 -21.00 3.61
C VAL A 31 8.90 -22.32 4.37
N ILE A 32 10.00 -22.58 5.09
CA ILE A 32 10.16 -23.81 5.89
C ILE A 32 9.04 -23.95 6.94
N MET A 33 8.73 -22.86 7.65
CA MET A 33 7.72 -22.85 8.72
C MET A 33 6.30 -23.01 8.20
N ARG A 34 6.02 -22.66 6.95
CA ARG A 34 4.72 -22.86 6.31
C ARG A 34 4.61 -24.24 5.65
N ASP A 35 5.66 -24.68 4.96
CA ASP A 35 5.55 -25.82 4.06
C ASP A 35 5.89 -27.14 4.77
N GLU A 36 6.79 -27.11 5.76
CA GLU A 36 7.27 -28.33 6.43
C GLU A 36 6.68 -28.52 7.83
N PHE A 37 6.48 -27.44 8.60
CA PHE A 37 6.03 -27.55 10.00
C PHE A 37 4.56 -28.01 10.16
N PRO A 38 3.55 -27.43 9.46
CA PRO A 38 2.15 -27.79 9.61
C PRO A 38 1.83 -29.26 9.27
N PRO A 39 2.39 -29.87 8.19
CA PRO A 39 2.16 -31.28 7.90
C PRO A 39 2.62 -32.23 9.02
N HIS A 40 3.68 -31.87 9.74
CA HIS A 40 4.21 -32.67 10.85
C HIS A 40 3.37 -32.51 12.12
N ILE A 41 3.00 -31.28 12.48
CA ILE A 41 2.21 -31.03 13.70
C ILE A 41 0.79 -31.60 13.56
N ASN A 42 0.15 -31.43 12.40
CA ASN A 42 -1.21 -31.93 12.12
C ASN A 42 -1.24 -33.45 12.03
N GLY A 43 -0.15 -34.07 11.57
CA GLY A 43 0.00 -35.52 11.50
C GLY A 43 0.44 -36.20 12.80
N GLY A 44 0.51 -35.47 13.93
CA GLY A 44 0.99 -36.00 15.22
C GLY A 44 2.48 -36.39 15.23
N ARG A 45 3.24 -36.00 14.21
CA ARG A 45 4.68 -36.28 14.04
C ARG A 45 5.51 -35.24 14.79
N PHE A 46 5.37 -35.24 16.12
CA PHE A 46 5.93 -34.19 16.99
C PHE A 46 7.46 -34.14 16.99
N ARG A 47 8.14 -35.27 16.80
CA ARG A 47 9.61 -35.31 16.73
C ARG A 47 10.12 -34.66 15.44
N GLU A 48 9.41 -34.86 14.35
CA GLU A 48 9.70 -34.29 13.05
C GLU A 48 9.40 -32.79 13.05
N ALA A 49 8.26 -32.38 13.63
CA ALA A 49 7.94 -30.98 13.85
C ALA A 49 9.01 -30.27 14.71
N GLU A 50 9.48 -30.94 15.77
CA GLU A 50 10.56 -30.42 16.62
C GLU A 50 11.89 -30.29 15.87
N LYS A 51 12.23 -31.23 14.97
CA LYS A 51 13.42 -31.13 14.11
C LYS A 51 13.35 -29.96 13.14
N VAL A 52 12.18 -29.67 12.57
CA VAL A 52 11.98 -28.47 11.75
C VAL A 52 12.25 -27.21 12.57
N LEU A 53 11.68 -27.13 13.78
CA LEU A 53 11.90 -25.99 14.69
C LEU A 53 13.37 -25.86 15.09
N ASP A 54 14.07 -26.95 15.40
CA ASP A 54 15.49 -26.91 15.75
C ASP A 54 16.36 -26.46 14.58
N ARG A 55 16.07 -26.92 13.36
CA ARG A 55 16.74 -26.46 12.15
C ARG A 55 16.52 -24.96 11.94
N VAL A 56 15.29 -24.48 12.09
CA VAL A 56 14.97 -23.06 11.97
C VAL A 56 15.66 -22.24 13.06
N LEU A 57 15.67 -22.70 14.31
CA LEU A 57 16.36 -22.02 15.41
C LEU A 57 17.88 -22.00 15.20
N ASP A 58 18.48 -23.07 14.68
CA ASP A 58 19.89 -23.09 14.30
C ASP A 58 20.19 -22.08 13.19
N MET A 59 19.32 -21.99 12.17
CA MET A 59 19.41 -20.94 11.16
C MET A 59 19.38 -19.56 11.82
N LEU A 60 18.39 -19.28 12.67
CA LEU A 60 18.21 -18.00 13.37
C LEU A 60 19.39 -17.62 14.29
N ASN A 61 20.05 -18.60 14.90
CA ASN A 61 21.14 -18.41 15.85
C ASN A 61 22.52 -18.28 15.20
N LYS A 62 22.67 -18.63 13.91
CA LYS A 62 23.92 -18.39 13.19
C LYS A 62 24.21 -16.89 13.12
N VAL A 63 25.34 -16.49 13.74
CA VAL A 63 25.96 -15.17 13.54
C VAL A 63 26.07 -14.97 12.04
N ALA A 64 25.44 -13.91 11.53
CA ALA A 64 25.44 -13.66 10.10
C ALA A 64 26.91 -13.55 9.64
N PRO A 65 27.38 -14.38 8.70
CA PRO A 65 28.50 -13.93 7.90
C PRO A 65 28.10 -12.58 7.31
N ALA A 66 29.04 -11.62 7.23
CA ALA A 66 28.82 -10.37 6.52
C ALA A 66 28.08 -10.70 5.22
N GLN A 67 26.87 -10.13 5.04
CA GLN A 67 26.04 -10.44 3.88
C GLN A 67 26.93 -10.27 2.65
N LYS A 68 27.27 -11.38 1.98
CA LYS A 68 27.95 -11.27 0.69
C LYS A 68 27.04 -10.40 -0.18
N PRO A 69 27.58 -9.41 -0.89
CA PRO A 69 26.78 -8.62 -1.82
C PRO A 69 26.00 -9.58 -2.70
N LYS A 70 24.66 -9.53 -2.60
CA LYS A 70 23.80 -10.38 -3.43
C LYS A 70 23.97 -9.91 -4.87
N ASP A 71 24.03 -10.85 -5.80
CA ASP A 71 24.06 -10.51 -7.21
C ASP A 71 22.66 -10.12 -7.69
N LEU A 72 22.31 -8.84 -7.49
CA LEU A 72 21.05 -8.30 -7.97
C LEU A 72 21.07 -8.08 -9.49
N LYS A 73 22.23 -8.17 -10.16
CA LYS A 73 22.33 -7.86 -11.59
C LYS A 73 21.45 -8.75 -12.46
N ARG A 74 21.15 -9.97 -12.00
CA ARG A 74 20.22 -10.88 -12.68
C ARG A 74 18.82 -10.30 -12.86
N TYR A 75 18.42 -9.34 -12.02
CA TYR A 75 17.11 -8.68 -12.05
C TYR A 75 17.11 -7.36 -12.84
N LEU A 76 18.24 -6.94 -13.41
CA LEU A 76 18.30 -5.71 -14.19
C LEU A 76 17.39 -5.82 -15.41
N ARG A 77 16.66 -4.74 -15.68
CA ARG A 77 15.69 -4.66 -16.77
C ARG A 77 15.86 -3.34 -17.53
N LYS A 78 15.88 -3.45 -18.86
CA LYS A 78 15.71 -2.30 -19.74
C LYS A 78 14.22 -2.09 -19.99
N THR A 79 13.81 -0.85 -20.13
CA THR A 79 12.45 -0.48 -20.50
C THR A 79 12.49 0.64 -21.53
N GLU A 80 11.58 0.57 -22.50
CA GLU A 80 11.30 1.65 -23.44
C GLU A 80 10.10 2.50 -22.96
N GLU A 81 9.46 2.11 -21.85
CA GLU A 81 8.42 2.93 -21.24
C GLU A 81 8.99 4.19 -20.62
N THR A 82 8.20 5.25 -20.69
CA THR A 82 8.48 6.49 -19.97
C THR A 82 8.61 6.22 -18.48
N GLN A 83 9.66 6.77 -17.87
CA GLN A 83 9.90 6.72 -16.43
C GLN A 83 9.47 8.02 -15.77
N TYR A 84 8.67 7.93 -14.70
CA TYR A 84 8.02 9.09 -14.08
C TYR A 84 8.48 9.30 -12.63
N LEU A 85 8.94 10.51 -12.33
CA LEU A 85 9.06 11.02 -10.96
C LEU A 85 7.82 11.82 -10.59
N ILE A 86 6.99 11.30 -9.69
CA ILE A 86 5.78 12.00 -9.26
C ILE A 86 6.02 12.60 -7.88
N LEU A 87 6.09 13.93 -7.83
CA LEU A 87 6.47 14.70 -6.66
C LEU A 87 5.25 15.35 -6.00
N PRO A 88 5.16 15.40 -4.67
CA PRO A 88 4.08 16.08 -3.97
C PRO A 88 4.08 17.59 -4.24
N VAL A 89 2.99 18.07 -4.83
CA VAL A 89 2.66 19.49 -4.93
C VAL A 89 1.43 19.72 -4.06
N ARG A 90 1.64 20.28 -2.86
CA ARG A 90 0.60 20.37 -1.82
C ARG A 90 -0.65 21.12 -2.30
N GLU A 91 -0.46 22.06 -3.21
CA GLU A 91 -1.50 22.87 -3.82
C GLU A 91 -2.43 22.07 -4.74
N ALA A 92 -2.12 20.83 -5.11
CA ALA A 92 -3.03 19.99 -5.90
C ALA A 92 -4.41 19.84 -5.24
N ALA A 93 -4.49 19.91 -3.91
CA ALA A 93 -5.75 19.88 -3.18
C ALA A 93 -6.69 21.07 -3.51
N SER A 94 -6.17 22.21 -4.00
CA SER A 94 -7.01 23.36 -4.40
C SER A 94 -7.91 23.06 -5.59
N LEU A 95 -7.57 22.02 -6.38
CA LEU A 95 -8.38 21.55 -7.50
C LEU A 95 -9.78 21.10 -7.06
N TYR A 96 -9.91 20.54 -5.86
CA TYR A 96 -11.22 20.17 -5.31
C TYR A 96 -12.15 21.36 -5.15
N GLY A 97 -11.61 22.54 -4.83
CA GLY A 97 -12.34 23.82 -4.77
C GLY A 97 -12.48 24.51 -6.12
N GLY A 98 -11.97 23.93 -7.21
CA GLY A 98 -12.02 24.49 -8.57
C GLY A 98 -10.94 25.51 -8.88
N GLN A 99 -9.89 25.59 -8.07
CA GLN A 99 -8.80 26.56 -8.24
C GLN A 99 -7.56 25.87 -8.81
N THR A 100 -7.16 26.21 -10.03
CA THR A 100 -5.94 25.71 -10.66
C THR A 100 -4.71 26.57 -10.34
N GLY A 101 -4.89 27.88 -10.17
CA GLY A 101 -3.78 28.82 -9.97
C GLY A 101 -2.79 28.47 -8.84
N PRO A 102 -3.23 28.00 -7.65
CA PRO A 102 -2.29 27.55 -6.63
C PRO A 102 -1.41 26.37 -7.08
N LEU A 103 -1.99 25.38 -7.76
CA LEU A 103 -1.26 24.24 -8.30
C LEU A 103 -0.26 24.66 -9.38
N GLU A 104 -0.67 25.55 -10.29
CA GLU A 104 0.21 26.07 -11.34
C GLU A 104 1.46 26.75 -10.75
N LYS A 105 1.28 27.59 -9.71
CA LYS A 105 2.41 28.18 -8.96
C LYS A 105 3.28 27.12 -8.28
N GLY A 106 2.68 26.04 -7.78
CA GLY A 106 3.40 24.91 -7.20
C GLY A 106 4.28 24.20 -8.23
N ILE A 107 3.75 24.01 -9.44
CA ILE A 107 4.48 23.44 -10.58
C ILE A 107 5.62 24.35 -11.01
N GLU A 108 5.37 25.67 -11.13
CA GLU A 108 6.41 26.64 -11.49
C GLU A 108 7.60 26.58 -10.51
N ARG A 109 7.34 26.58 -9.19
CA ARG A 109 8.39 26.43 -8.18
C ARG A 109 9.13 25.09 -8.27
N ALA A 110 8.42 24.01 -8.61
CA ALA A 110 9.05 22.72 -8.83
C ALA A 110 9.96 22.75 -10.07
N VAL A 111 9.52 23.34 -11.19
CA VAL A 111 10.34 23.56 -12.40
C VAL A 111 11.60 24.36 -12.07
N GLU A 112 11.48 25.45 -11.31
CA GLU A 112 12.63 26.27 -10.89
C GLU A 112 13.65 25.46 -10.07
N ARG A 113 13.18 24.52 -9.25
CA ARG A 113 14.06 23.65 -8.45
C ARG A 113 14.69 22.54 -9.27
N ILE A 114 13.92 21.75 -10.01
CA ILE A 114 14.41 20.48 -10.61
C ILE A 114 14.65 20.55 -12.11
N GLY A 115 14.23 21.64 -12.76
CA GLY A 115 14.29 21.80 -14.21
C GLY A 115 13.12 21.13 -14.95
N LYS A 116 13.20 21.17 -16.28
CA LYS A 116 12.32 20.41 -17.19
C LYS A 116 13.03 19.14 -17.65
N ALA A 117 12.26 18.16 -18.08
CA ALA A 117 12.79 17.01 -18.78
C ALA A 117 13.20 17.38 -20.21
N GLU A 118 14.32 16.84 -20.67
CA GLU A 118 14.77 16.96 -22.06
C GLU A 118 13.84 16.21 -23.03
N ASP A 119 13.50 14.96 -22.69
CA ASP A 119 12.56 14.13 -23.45
C ASP A 119 11.49 13.55 -22.52
N VAL A 120 10.34 14.24 -22.46
CA VAL A 120 9.17 13.86 -21.65
C VAL A 120 8.58 12.49 -22.01
N LYS A 121 8.93 11.90 -23.16
CA LYS A 121 8.49 10.55 -23.55
C LYS A 121 9.42 9.47 -23.02
N LYS A 122 10.64 9.79 -22.61
CA LYS A 122 11.58 8.86 -21.96
C LYS A 122 11.59 9.03 -20.45
N ARG A 123 11.70 10.26 -19.98
CA ARG A 123 11.74 10.60 -18.56
C ARG A 123 10.93 11.85 -18.31
N ASN A 124 10.03 11.80 -17.34
CA ASN A 124 9.24 12.96 -16.99
C ASN A 124 9.12 13.08 -15.47
N TRP A 125 8.73 14.26 -15.03
CA TRP A 125 8.25 14.45 -13.68
C TRP A 125 6.82 14.97 -13.71
N GLY A 126 6.13 14.85 -12.57
CA GLY A 126 4.74 15.26 -12.46
C GLY A 126 4.30 15.47 -11.01
N PHE A 127 3.01 15.71 -10.86
CA PHE A 127 2.34 15.81 -9.57
C PHE A 127 1.30 14.69 -9.45
N HIS A 128 0.91 14.37 -8.21
CA HIS A 128 -0.23 13.49 -7.95
C HIS A 128 -1.44 14.22 -7.40
N LEU A 129 -2.62 13.69 -7.70
CA LEU A 129 -3.87 14.03 -7.04
C LEU A 129 -4.42 12.78 -6.36
N ILE A 130 -4.52 12.80 -5.03
CA ILE A 130 -5.22 11.77 -4.26
C ILE A 130 -6.72 12.03 -4.39
N ILE A 131 -7.49 10.98 -4.69
CA ILE A 131 -8.95 10.92 -4.84
C ILE A 131 -9.52 10.13 -3.66
N PRO A 132 -10.02 10.80 -2.61
CA PRO A 132 -10.74 10.17 -1.50
C PRO A 132 -12.13 9.73 -1.96
N ALA A 133 -12.24 8.59 -2.64
CA ALA A 133 -13.44 8.21 -3.39
C ALA A 133 -14.71 8.17 -2.52
N TRP A 134 -14.61 7.61 -1.31
CA TRP A 134 -15.72 7.58 -0.35
C TRP A 134 -15.99 8.95 0.27
N ARG A 135 -14.94 9.61 0.77
CA ARG A 135 -15.05 10.87 1.52
C ARG A 135 -15.59 12.02 0.68
N PHE A 136 -15.23 12.06 -0.60
CA PHE A 136 -15.66 13.08 -1.56
C PHE A 136 -16.70 12.57 -2.56
N ASP A 137 -17.39 11.48 -2.23
CA ASP A 137 -18.62 11.08 -2.91
C ASP A 137 -19.61 12.27 -2.87
N PRO A 138 -20.06 12.81 -4.03
CA PRO A 138 -20.93 14.00 -4.06
C PRO A 138 -22.25 13.81 -3.29
N GLU A 139 -22.75 12.57 -3.17
CA GLU A 139 -23.98 12.29 -2.44
C GLU A 139 -23.79 12.37 -0.91
N TYR A 140 -22.60 12.03 -0.42
CA TYR A 140 -22.33 11.87 1.02
C TYR A 140 -21.22 12.78 1.56
N THR A 141 -20.60 13.63 0.75
CA THR A 141 -19.48 14.47 1.18
C THR A 141 -19.93 15.49 2.23
N GLU A 142 -19.15 15.59 3.31
CA GLU A 142 -19.29 16.66 4.31
C GLU A 142 -18.74 17.98 3.78
N ASN A 143 -17.73 17.93 2.89
CA ASN A 143 -17.18 19.11 2.24
C ASN A 143 -17.95 19.40 0.95
N LYS A 144 -18.95 20.28 1.03
CA LYS A 144 -19.80 20.68 -0.11
C LYS A 144 -19.07 21.41 -1.23
N HIS A 145 -17.83 21.83 -1.00
CA HIS A 145 -16.99 22.43 -2.03
C HIS A 145 -16.07 21.42 -2.71
N ALA A 146 -15.90 20.21 -2.18
CA ALA A 146 -15.08 19.19 -2.80
C ALA A 146 -15.82 18.53 -3.97
N ASP A 147 -15.17 18.48 -5.13
CA ASP A 147 -15.72 17.90 -6.36
C ASP A 147 -14.61 17.11 -7.08
N ILE A 148 -14.77 15.77 -7.13
CA ILE A 148 -13.83 14.86 -7.78
C ILE A 148 -13.76 15.13 -9.28
N THR A 149 -14.91 15.26 -9.95
CA THR A 149 -14.99 15.49 -11.40
C THR A 149 -14.23 16.74 -11.79
N ARG A 150 -14.49 17.85 -11.08
CA ARG A 150 -13.78 19.11 -11.31
C ARG A 150 -12.29 19.00 -11.03
N ALA A 151 -11.90 18.32 -9.95
CA ALA A 151 -10.50 18.18 -9.58
C ALA A 151 -9.70 17.38 -10.62
N VAL A 152 -10.24 16.24 -11.07
CA VAL A 152 -9.60 15.37 -12.07
C VAL A 152 -9.46 16.09 -13.41
N ARG A 153 -10.51 16.77 -13.88
CA ARG A 153 -10.44 17.60 -15.11
C ARG A 153 -9.38 18.69 -14.99
N GLY A 154 -9.36 19.42 -13.87
CA GLY A 154 -8.37 20.45 -13.60
C GLY A 154 -6.94 19.92 -13.58
N ALA A 155 -6.72 18.71 -13.05
CA ALA A 155 -5.41 18.08 -13.04
C ALA A 155 -4.91 17.76 -14.46
N PHE A 156 -5.76 17.17 -15.32
CA PHE A 156 -5.39 16.95 -16.73
C PHE A 156 -5.12 18.26 -17.48
N ASP A 157 -5.94 19.28 -17.25
CA ASP A 157 -5.78 20.59 -17.89
C ASP A 157 -4.45 21.25 -17.51
N VAL A 158 -4.09 21.21 -16.24
CA VAL A 158 -2.82 21.75 -15.75
C VAL A 158 -1.64 20.94 -16.31
N ALA A 159 -1.72 19.61 -16.31
CA ALA A 159 -0.69 18.75 -16.89
C ALA A 159 -0.45 19.09 -18.37
N LEU A 160 -1.52 19.28 -19.16
CA LEU A 160 -1.45 19.68 -20.57
C LEU A 160 -0.80 21.06 -20.77
N ARG A 161 -1.19 22.06 -19.98
CA ARG A 161 -0.66 23.44 -20.06
C ARG A 161 0.82 23.51 -19.72
N HIS A 162 1.26 22.77 -18.71
CA HIS A 162 2.63 22.84 -18.21
C HIS A 162 3.55 21.75 -18.77
N ASN A 163 3.01 20.80 -19.55
CA ASN A 163 3.73 19.66 -20.11
C ASN A 163 4.48 18.84 -19.05
N VAL A 164 3.80 18.60 -17.93
CA VAL A 164 4.27 17.74 -16.82
C VAL A 164 3.32 16.57 -16.66
N ALA A 165 3.79 15.47 -16.11
CA ALA A 165 2.95 14.30 -15.90
C ALA A 165 1.92 14.55 -14.77
N VAL A 166 0.82 13.79 -14.83
CA VAL A 166 -0.15 13.65 -13.75
C VAL A 166 -0.24 12.20 -13.32
N HIS A 167 -0.37 11.99 -12.02
CA HIS A 167 -0.69 10.70 -11.40
C HIS A 167 -1.94 10.85 -10.54
N PHE A 168 -2.72 9.80 -10.42
CA PHE A 168 -3.86 9.79 -9.51
C PHE A 168 -3.76 8.65 -8.51
N THR A 169 -4.25 8.85 -7.30
CA THR A 169 -4.34 7.80 -6.29
C THR A 169 -5.78 7.68 -5.83
N VAL A 170 -6.47 6.60 -6.18
CA VAL A 170 -7.83 6.31 -5.70
C VAL A 170 -7.73 5.67 -4.32
N GLU A 171 -8.01 6.46 -3.28
CA GLU A 171 -8.07 6.02 -1.88
C GLU A 171 -9.43 5.32 -1.64
N THR A 172 -9.41 4.16 -0.96
CA THR A 172 -10.53 3.21 -0.94
C THR A 172 -11.02 2.83 0.46
N HIS A 173 -10.46 3.42 1.53
CA HIS A 173 -10.73 3.02 2.91
C HIS A 173 -11.25 4.14 3.82
N GLU A 174 -11.10 5.41 3.46
CA GLU A 174 -11.59 6.55 4.27
C GLU A 174 -13.07 6.84 4.00
N TRP A 175 -13.93 6.19 4.77
CA TRP A 175 -15.40 6.28 4.65
C TRP A 175 -16.16 6.81 5.89
N PRO A 176 -15.62 7.77 6.69
CA PRO A 176 -16.32 8.25 7.89
C PRO A 176 -17.65 8.94 7.58
N ASN A 177 -17.82 9.45 6.36
CA ASN A 177 -19.02 10.12 5.87
C ASN A 177 -20.13 9.15 5.42
N ARG A 178 -19.93 7.84 5.55
CA ARG A 178 -20.91 6.79 5.18
C ARG A 178 -21.52 6.07 6.39
N PRO A 179 -22.04 6.78 7.42
CA PRO A 179 -22.61 6.10 8.58
C PRO A 179 -23.82 5.25 8.19
N ASP A 180 -24.48 5.53 7.06
CA ASP A 180 -25.51 4.69 6.45
C ASP A 180 -25.04 3.26 6.15
N LEU A 181 -23.74 3.04 6.00
CA LEU A 181 -23.16 1.72 5.75
C LEU A 181 -22.53 1.07 6.97
N TRP A 182 -22.04 1.85 7.95
CA TRP A 182 -21.26 1.29 9.07
C TRP A 182 -21.81 1.58 10.47
N ASN A 183 -22.77 2.50 10.64
CA ASN A 183 -23.34 2.78 11.95
C ASN A 183 -24.34 1.68 12.34
N TYR A 184 -23.90 0.71 13.14
CA TYR A 184 -24.72 -0.39 13.63
C TYR A 184 -25.12 -0.28 15.11
N SER A 185 -24.61 0.70 15.85
CA SER A 185 -24.69 0.77 17.31
C SER A 185 -25.17 2.11 17.87
N GLU A 186 -24.99 3.21 17.14
CA GLU A 186 -25.28 4.56 17.64
C GLU A 186 -26.70 5.01 17.24
N LYS A 187 -27.72 4.52 17.95
CA LYS A 187 -29.17 4.71 17.66
C LYS A 187 -29.62 6.14 17.38
N VAL A 188 -28.95 7.13 17.98
CA VAL A 188 -29.33 8.55 17.89
C VAL A 188 -28.59 9.27 16.75
N LYS A 189 -27.55 8.65 16.18
CA LYS A 189 -26.79 9.22 15.07
C LYS A 189 -27.38 8.82 13.72
N SER A 190 -27.16 9.68 12.72
CA SER A 190 -27.55 9.42 11.34
C SER A 190 -26.99 8.08 10.85
N GLY A 191 -27.71 7.45 9.91
CA GLY A 191 -27.31 6.19 9.30
C GLY A 191 -27.39 4.96 10.19
N TYR A 192 -27.94 5.06 11.41
CA TYR A 192 -28.10 3.89 12.27
C TYR A 192 -29.01 2.84 11.63
N ASP A 193 -28.45 1.67 11.36
CA ASP A 193 -29.18 0.44 11.05
C ASP A 193 -28.43 -0.74 11.66
N PRO A 194 -29.02 -1.57 12.53
CA PRO A 194 -28.36 -2.76 13.06
C PRO A 194 -27.90 -3.75 11.98
N LYS A 195 -28.42 -3.68 10.74
CA LYS A 195 -27.96 -4.47 9.59
C LYS A 195 -26.60 -4.03 9.06
N ASN A 196 -26.13 -2.83 9.40
CA ASN A 196 -24.80 -2.34 9.01
C ASN A 196 -23.65 -3.19 9.57
N LYS A 197 -23.92 -4.06 10.56
CA LYS A 197 -22.97 -5.10 11.00
C LYS A 197 -22.47 -5.95 9.84
N ALA A 198 -23.27 -6.19 8.80
CA ALA A 198 -22.88 -6.98 7.64
C ALA A 198 -21.80 -6.30 6.77
N ASN A 199 -21.58 -5.00 6.92
CA ASN A 199 -20.68 -4.19 6.09
C ASN A 199 -19.33 -3.90 6.75
N VAL A 200 -19.16 -4.25 8.02
CA VAL A 200 -17.96 -3.99 8.81
C VAL A 200 -17.34 -5.30 9.27
N GLU A 201 -16.04 -5.29 9.56
CA GLU A 201 -15.36 -6.49 10.03
C GLU A 201 -15.73 -6.92 11.45
N TRP A 202 -15.66 -8.23 11.67
CA TRP A 202 -15.98 -8.88 12.93
C TRP A 202 -14.74 -9.45 13.61
N ILE A 203 -14.86 -9.67 14.93
CA ILE A 203 -13.82 -10.29 15.76
C ILE A 203 -14.05 -11.78 16.05
N ASP A 204 -15.19 -12.32 15.62
CA ASP A 204 -15.57 -13.71 15.80
C ASP A 204 -16.61 -14.15 14.74
N PHE A 205 -16.89 -15.45 14.68
CA PHE A 205 -17.95 -16.03 13.85
C PHE A 205 -19.36 -15.85 14.45
N ASP A 206 -19.52 -15.24 15.63
CA ASP A 206 -20.84 -14.90 16.21
C ASP A 206 -21.40 -13.57 15.69
N GLY A 207 -20.62 -12.86 14.87
CA GLY A 207 -21.06 -11.60 14.29
C GLY A 207 -20.76 -10.38 15.16
N THR A 208 -19.79 -10.46 16.06
CA THR A 208 -19.39 -9.33 16.91
C THR A 208 -18.56 -8.32 16.11
N PRO A 209 -19.08 -7.10 15.82
CA PRO A 209 -18.37 -6.13 15.01
C PRO A 209 -17.24 -5.44 15.77
N HIS A 210 -16.13 -5.16 15.08
CA HIS A 210 -15.06 -4.32 15.62
C HIS A 210 -15.39 -2.83 15.42
N PRO A 211 -15.32 -1.98 16.47
CA PRO A 211 -15.88 -0.62 16.41
C PRO A 211 -15.06 0.39 15.58
N HIS A 212 -13.76 0.15 15.40
CA HIS A 212 -12.86 1.13 14.78
C HIS A 212 -11.77 0.46 13.93
N ARG A 213 -11.22 1.20 12.96
CA ARG A 213 -9.87 0.93 12.44
C ARG A 213 -8.87 1.81 13.18
N TYR A 214 -7.68 1.27 13.40
CA TYR A 214 -6.56 2.02 13.97
C TYR A 214 -5.38 2.05 13.00
N ARG A 215 -4.74 3.22 12.88
CA ARG A 215 -3.52 3.44 12.09
C ARG A 215 -2.51 4.27 12.87
N ASP A 216 -1.25 4.22 12.47
CA ASP A 216 -0.19 5.07 13.02
C ASP A 216 0.84 5.38 11.93
N TRP A 217 0.80 6.62 11.45
CA TRP A 217 1.80 7.18 10.55
C TRP A 217 2.56 8.29 11.26
N GLY A 218 3.03 8.00 12.48
CA GLY A 218 3.72 8.92 13.40
C GLY A 218 2.89 9.25 14.63
N THR A 219 1.59 9.48 14.44
CA THR A 219 0.58 9.63 15.49
C THR A 219 -0.48 8.54 15.33
N ALA A 220 -0.79 7.83 16.42
CA ALA A 220 -1.86 6.84 16.42
C ALA A 220 -3.23 7.53 16.31
N GLU A 221 -4.05 7.06 15.38
CA GLU A 221 -5.37 7.61 15.08
C GLU A 221 -6.45 6.52 15.08
N ARG A 222 -7.66 6.94 15.45
CA ARG A 222 -8.89 6.15 15.36
C ARG A 222 -9.66 6.55 14.10
N MET A 223 -10.15 5.57 13.36
CA MET A 223 -10.92 5.75 12.13
C MET A 223 -12.27 5.03 12.22
N ALA A 224 -13.11 5.19 11.19
CA ALA A 224 -14.32 4.38 10.99
C ALA A 224 -13.97 2.87 11.01
N PRO A 225 -14.95 1.98 11.31
CA PRO A 225 -14.73 0.54 11.29
C PRO A 225 -14.06 0.04 10.01
N VAL A 226 -13.32 -1.07 10.09
CA VAL A 226 -12.77 -1.73 8.91
C VAL A 226 -13.92 -2.24 8.05
N ILE A 227 -13.88 -1.95 6.75
CA ILE A 227 -14.86 -2.40 5.75
C ILE A 227 -14.78 -3.93 5.64
N CYS A 228 -15.92 -4.62 5.64
CA CYS A 228 -15.98 -6.01 5.18
C CYS A 228 -15.88 -6.02 3.65
N TYR A 229 -14.67 -6.32 3.14
CA TYR A 229 -14.32 -6.10 1.74
C TYR A 229 -15.16 -6.87 0.73
N ASN A 230 -15.69 -8.03 1.11
CA ASN A 230 -16.54 -8.85 0.26
C ASN A 230 -18.03 -8.74 0.61
N SER A 231 -18.44 -7.74 1.42
CA SER A 231 -19.86 -7.44 1.64
C SER A 231 -20.53 -7.09 0.32
N PRO A 232 -21.66 -7.74 -0.04
CA PRO A 232 -22.39 -7.42 -1.25
C PRO A 232 -22.83 -5.95 -1.36
N THR A 233 -23.17 -5.32 -0.22
CA THR A 233 -23.56 -3.91 -0.20
C THR A 233 -22.37 -3.00 -0.49
N ILE A 234 -21.21 -3.29 0.12
CA ILE A 234 -19.96 -2.57 -0.15
C ILE A 234 -19.56 -2.70 -1.63
N LEU A 235 -19.56 -3.92 -2.18
CA LEU A 235 -19.16 -4.15 -3.57
C LEU A 235 -20.10 -3.45 -4.58
N ARG A 236 -21.40 -3.32 -4.26
CA ARG A 236 -22.34 -2.51 -5.05
C ARG A 236 -21.99 -1.02 -4.99
N GLU A 237 -21.73 -0.49 -3.80
CA GLU A 237 -21.35 0.91 -3.63
C GLU A 237 -20.01 1.25 -4.29
N VAL A 238 -19.02 0.36 -4.20
CA VAL A 238 -17.77 0.48 -4.96
C VAL A 238 -18.05 0.55 -6.46
N SER A 239 -18.91 -0.33 -6.99
CA SER A 239 -19.26 -0.30 -8.41
C SER A 239 -19.95 1.02 -8.80
N ARG A 240 -20.83 1.55 -7.96
CA ARG A 240 -21.51 2.84 -8.19
C ARG A 240 -20.48 3.98 -8.19
N LEU A 241 -19.65 4.07 -7.16
CA LEU A 241 -18.60 5.09 -7.03
C LEU A 241 -17.68 5.11 -8.25
N VAL A 242 -17.23 3.93 -8.70
CA VAL A 242 -16.37 3.86 -9.89
C VAL A 242 -17.11 4.36 -11.12
N ASN A 243 -18.30 3.84 -11.41
CA ASN A 243 -19.02 4.11 -12.65
C ASN A 243 -19.57 5.53 -12.73
N GLU A 244 -20.01 6.11 -11.62
CA GLU A 244 -20.74 7.38 -11.60
C GLU A 244 -19.86 8.56 -11.18
N VAL A 245 -18.80 8.32 -10.39
CA VAL A 245 -18.02 9.40 -9.76
C VAL A 245 -16.58 9.42 -10.26
N VAL A 246 -15.88 8.28 -10.20
CA VAL A 246 -14.41 8.25 -10.39
C VAL A 246 -14.00 8.08 -11.85
N ALA A 247 -14.55 7.10 -12.56
CA ALA A 247 -14.13 6.76 -13.92
C ALA A 247 -14.54 7.79 -15.00
N PRO A 248 -15.72 8.44 -14.95
CA PRO A 248 -16.12 9.39 -15.99
C PRO A 248 -15.10 10.52 -16.27
N PRO A 249 -14.62 11.29 -15.27
CA PRO A 249 -13.64 12.35 -15.54
C PRO A 249 -12.27 11.81 -15.98
N PHE A 250 -11.91 10.56 -15.61
CA PHE A 250 -10.70 9.93 -16.13
C PHE A 250 -10.81 9.61 -17.62
N LYS A 251 -11.93 9.05 -18.05
CA LYS A 251 -12.16 8.73 -19.47
C LYS A 251 -12.08 9.99 -20.34
N GLU A 252 -12.70 11.08 -19.88
CA GLU A 252 -12.62 12.38 -20.55
C GLU A 252 -11.18 12.91 -20.64
N GLY A 253 -10.43 12.83 -19.54
CA GLY A 253 -9.03 13.24 -19.50
C GLY A 253 -8.12 12.41 -20.41
N LEU A 254 -8.29 11.09 -20.40
CA LEU A 254 -7.58 10.16 -21.29
C LEU A 254 -7.84 10.47 -22.76
N GLU A 255 -9.11 10.65 -23.14
CA GLU A 255 -9.48 10.99 -24.51
C GLU A 255 -8.89 12.35 -24.93
N LYS A 256 -8.91 13.34 -24.02
CA LYS A 256 -8.29 14.63 -24.26
C LYS A 256 -6.77 14.52 -24.47
N LEU A 257 -6.07 13.76 -23.64
CA LEU A 257 -4.63 13.53 -23.81
C LEU A 257 -4.33 12.88 -25.17
N LYS A 258 -5.15 11.90 -25.58
CA LYS A 258 -5.01 11.21 -26.87
C LYS A 258 -5.21 12.14 -28.05
N GLN A 259 -6.24 12.99 -28.02
CA GLN A 259 -6.52 13.98 -29.06
C GLN A 259 -5.37 14.97 -29.24
N GLU A 260 -4.67 15.31 -28.15
CA GLU A 260 -3.49 16.19 -28.14
C GLU A 260 -2.17 15.46 -28.45
N GLY A 261 -2.19 14.13 -28.66
CA GLY A 261 -0.97 13.32 -28.84
C GLY A 261 -0.07 13.28 -27.60
N LYS A 262 -0.66 13.46 -26.41
CA LYS A 262 0.00 13.64 -25.11
C LYS A 262 -0.40 12.57 -24.09
N ASP A 263 -0.73 11.36 -24.53
CA ASP A 263 -1.03 10.21 -23.65
C ASP A 263 0.07 9.92 -22.60
N HIS A 264 1.32 10.24 -22.94
CA HIS A 264 2.48 10.14 -22.06
C HIS A 264 2.45 11.12 -20.86
N LEU A 265 1.48 12.04 -20.78
CA LEU A 265 1.33 12.87 -19.58
C LEU A 265 0.57 12.14 -18.47
N LEU A 266 -0.15 11.05 -18.75
CA LEU A 266 -0.65 10.17 -17.69
C LEU A 266 0.42 9.16 -17.28
N SER A 267 1.00 9.37 -16.11
CA SER A 267 1.93 8.41 -15.50
C SER A 267 1.21 7.15 -15.00
N GLY A 268 -0.03 7.29 -14.52
CA GLY A 268 -0.89 6.20 -14.11
C GLY A 268 -1.85 6.56 -12.97
N ILE A 269 -2.52 5.52 -12.47
CA ILE A 269 -3.49 5.56 -11.39
C ILE A 269 -3.12 4.48 -10.38
N THR A 270 -2.76 4.89 -9.18
CA THR A 270 -2.67 4.00 -8.02
C THR A 270 -4.09 3.66 -7.55
N VAL A 271 -4.38 2.37 -7.37
CA VAL A 271 -5.69 1.86 -6.95
C VAL A 271 -5.56 1.21 -5.58
N GLY A 272 -6.26 1.77 -4.60
CA GLY A 272 -6.25 1.28 -3.23
C GLY A 272 -5.40 2.11 -2.27
N ALA A 273 -5.40 1.69 -1.00
CA ALA A 273 -4.54 2.25 0.04
C ALA A 273 -4.20 1.19 1.08
N GLU A 274 -3.30 0.27 0.71
CA GLU A 274 -2.78 -0.80 1.57
C GLU A 274 -3.90 -1.58 2.30
N PRO A 275 -4.66 -2.42 1.56
CA PRO A 275 -5.72 -3.22 2.17
C PRO A 275 -5.15 -4.05 3.32
N SER A 276 -5.87 -4.07 4.44
CA SER A 276 -5.48 -4.85 5.60
C SER A 276 -6.73 -5.36 6.31
N LEU A 277 -6.60 -6.56 6.86
CA LEU A 277 -7.53 -7.16 7.82
C LEU A 277 -6.75 -7.33 9.12
N PRO A 278 -6.73 -6.30 10.00
CA PRO A 278 -5.79 -6.24 11.10
C PRO A 278 -5.93 -7.38 12.11
N ASN A 279 -4.81 -7.90 12.61
CA ASN A 279 -4.79 -8.69 13.84
C ASN A 279 -4.30 -7.88 15.04
N TYR A 280 -5.20 -7.40 15.89
CA TYR A 280 -4.84 -6.63 17.06
C TYR A 280 -4.42 -7.46 18.29
N GLU A 281 -4.45 -8.79 18.25
CA GLU A 281 -4.12 -9.66 19.41
C GLU A 281 -2.71 -9.39 19.98
N ASN A 282 -1.76 -9.01 19.12
CA ASN A 282 -0.36 -8.74 19.48
C ASN A 282 0.02 -7.26 19.34
N ILE A 283 -0.96 -6.36 19.31
CA ILE A 283 -0.74 -4.94 19.01
C ILE A 283 0.17 -4.25 20.02
N ASP A 284 0.18 -4.68 21.28
CA ASP A 284 1.09 -4.15 22.31
C ASP A 284 2.58 -4.33 21.94
N LYS A 285 2.92 -5.38 21.20
CA LYS A 285 4.28 -5.63 20.71
C LYS A 285 4.56 -4.95 19.37
N ILE A 286 3.56 -4.93 18.49
CA ILE A 286 3.70 -4.45 17.10
C ILE A 286 3.68 -2.92 17.06
N ASN A 287 2.70 -2.31 17.73
CA ASN A 287 2.54 -0.88 17.82
C ASN A 287 1.94 -0.46 19.19
N PRO A 288 2.79 -0.18 20.20
CA PRO A 288 2.34 0.24 21.52
C PRO A 288 1.49 1.52 21.55
N LYS A 289 1.66 2.42 20.57
CA LYS A 289 0.88 3.66 20.48
C LYS A 289 -0.57 3.37 20.12
N ILE A 290 -0.80 2.48 19.15
CA ILE A 290 -2.13 1.98 18.82
C ILE A 290 -2.73 1.24 20.02
N ALA A 291 -1.95 0.36 20.66
CA ALA A 291 -2.42 -0.41 21.81
C ALA A 291 -2.97 0.49 22.94
N LYS A 292 -2.22 1.55 23.27
CA LYS A 292 -2.63 2.55 24.27
C LYS A 292 -3.91 3.30 23.87
N LEU A 293 -4.08 3.60 22.58
CA LEU A 293 -5.30 4.24 22.08
C LEU A 293 -6.50 3.29 22.17
N MET A 294 -6.32 2.01 21.83
CA MET A 294 -7.35 0.98 21.98
C MET A 294 -7.79 0.82 23.44
N ASP A 295 -6.84 0.82 24.39
CA ASP A 295 -7.14 0.77 25.82
C ASP A 295 -7.98 1.97 26.27
N LYS A 296 -7.65 3.17 25.78
CA LYS A 296 -8.43 4.40 26.03
C LYS A 296 -9.85 4.31 25.45
N ASP A 297 -9.98 3.79 24.24
CA ASP A 297 -11.26 3.60 23.57
C ASP A 297 -12.06 2.40 24.11
N LYS A 298 -11.46 1.57 24.98
CA LYS A 298 -12.01 0.28 25.44
C LYS A 298 -12.35 -0.65 24.27
N SER A 299 -11.55 -0.61 23.21
CA SER A 299 -11.74 -1.46 22.04
C SER A 299 -11.06 -2.83 22.22
N PRO A 300 -11.67 -3.92 21.72
CA PRO A 300 -11.10 -5.25 21.84
C PRO A 300 -9.80 -5.38 21.03
N LYS A 301 -8.75 -5.92 21.63
CA LYS A 301 -7.50 -6.29 20.94
C LYS A 301 -7.65 -7.68 20.34
N ALA A 302 -8.41 -7.77 19.24
CA ALA A 302 -8.78 -9.05 18.61
C ALA A 302 -8.44 -9.07 17.10
N ARG A 303 -8.44 -10.27 16.52
CA ARG A 303 -8.28 -10.47 15.08
C ARG A 303 -9.55 -10.07 14.33
N LEU A 304 -9.39 -9.32 13.24
CA LEU A 304 -10.47 -9.03 12.28
C LEU A 304 -10.45 -10.01 11.11
N GLY A 305 -11.46 -9.93 10.24
CA GLY A 305 -11.59 -10.76 9.04
C GLY A 305 -12.71 -11.79 9.12
N TYR A 306 -13.36 -11.95 10.28
CA TYR A 306 -14.37 -13.00 10.47
C TYR A 306 -15.65 -12.78 9.66
N ASN A 307 -16.03 -11.53 9.36
CA ASN A 307 -17.17 -11.26 8.50
C ASN A 307 -16.84 -11.70 7.06
N ALA A 308 -15.68 -11.29 6.56
CA ALA A 308 -15.27 -11.68 5.22
C ALA A 308 -15.07 -13.20 5.07
N LEU A 309 -14.57 -13.86 6.11
CA LEU A 309 -14.50 -15.33 6.17
C LEU A 309 -15.89 -15.98 6.16
N ALA A 310 -16.84 -15.44 6.93
CA ALA A 310 -18.22 -15.93 6.92
C ALA A 310 -18.86 -15.82 5.53
N ASN A 311 -18.64 -14.70 4.81
CA ASN A 311 -19.10 -14.53 3.43
C ASN A 311 -18.44 -15.52 2.44
N LYS A 312 -17.26 -16.06 2.78
CA LYS A 312 -16.58 -17.14 2.02
C LYS A 312 -17.05 -18.55 2.42
N GLY A 313 -18.01 -18.66 3.33
CA GLY A 313 -18.57 -19.94 3.78
C GLY A 313 -17.79 -20.61 4.91
N TYR A 314 -16.89 -19.89 5.58
CA TYR A 314 -16.23 -20.37 6.79
C TYR A 314 -17.08 -20.10 8.03
N GLY A 315 -16.85 -20.87 9.09
CA GLY A 315 -17.55 -20.72 10.36
C GLY A 315 -16.86 -21.46 11.49
N LYS A 316 -17.46 -21.48 12.69
CA LYS A 316 -16.90 -22.18 13.86
C LYS A 316 -16.63 -23.65 13.61
N ASP A 317 -17.56 -24.33 12.94
CA ASP A 317 -17.47 -25.76 12.65
C ASP A 317 -16.63 -26.07 11.39
N LYS A 318 -16.32 -25.04 10.61
CA LYS A 318 -15.53 -25.14 9.38
C LYS A 318 -14.63 -23.90 9.25
N PRO A 319 -13.61 -23.75 10.12
CA PRO A 319 -12.68 -22.63 10.01
C PRO A 319 -11.73 -22.86 8.82
N PRO A 320 -11.10 -21.80 8.28
CA PRO A 320 -10.00 -21.95 7.34
C PRO A 320 -8.87 -22.80 7.93
N GLU A 321 -8.26 -23.66 7.12
CA GLU A 321 -7.04 -24.37 7.50
C GLU A 321 -5.87 -23.39 7.69
N ASP A 322 -5.79 -22.38 6.84
CA ASP A 322 -4.84 -21.27 6.91
C ASP A 322 -5.58 -19.93 6.81
N PHE A 323 -5.74 -19.28 7.96
CA PHE A 323 -6.36 -17.95 8.03
C PHE A 323 -5.56 -16.92 7.24
N ALA A 324 -4.23 -16.94 7.29
CA ALA A 324 -3.41 -15.91 6.67
C ALA A 324 -3.56 -15.93 5.15
N THR A 325 -3.51 -17.13 4.56
CA THR A 325 -3.70 -17.31 3.11
C THR A 325 -5.09 -16.85 2.65
N VAL A 326 -6.16 -17.26 3.35
CA VAL A 326 -7.52 -16.86 2.96
C VAL A 326 -7.76 -15.37 3.14
N LEU A 327 -7.26 -14.76 4.23
CA LEU A 327 -7.39 -13.32 4.47
C LEU A 327 -6.56 -12.51 3.46
N ALA A 328 -5.39 -12.99 3.06
CA ALA A 328 -4.59 -12.39 2.00
C ALA A 328 -5.31 -12.41 0.65
N GLU A 329 -5.98 -13.51 0.31
CA GLU A 329 -6.80 -13.58 -0.90
C GLU A 329 -7.98 -12.60 -0.84
N ILE A 330 -8.61 -12.40 0.32
CA ILE A 330 -9.69 -11.40 0.47
C ILE A 330 -9.16 -9.97 0.25
N ASN A 331 -7.98 -9.63 0.78
CA ASN A 331 -7.33 -8.34 0.51
C ASN A 331 -7.04 -8.17 -0.99
N LYS A 332 -6.52 -9.21 -1.65
CA LYS A 332 -6.25 -9.24 -3.09
C LYS A 332 -7.51 -9.04 -3.92
N GLU A 333 -8.57 -9.78 -3.60
CA GLU A 333 -9.85 -9.73 -4.30
C GLU A 333 -10.50 -8.35 -4.22
N TYR A 334 -10.37 -7.66 -3.08
CA TYR A 334 -10.92 -6.31 -2.92
C TYR A 334 -10.27 -5.29 -3.85
N ILE A 335 -8.93 -5.25 -3.89
CA ILE A 335 -8.20 -4.37 -4.79
C ILE A 335 -8.41 -4.77 -6.25
N SER A 336 -8.40 -6.08 -6.53
CA SER A 336 -8.72 -6.60 -7.87
C SER A 336 -10.12 -6.20 -8.31
N TYR A 337 -11.10 -6.12 -7.40
CA TYR A 337 -12.45 -5.67 -7.71
C TYR A 337 -12.47 -4.18 -8.10
N TRP A 338 -11.79 -3.31 -7.35
CA TRP A 338 -11.62 -1.90 -7.73
C TRP A 338 -10.95 -1.74 -9.08
N SER A 339 -9.81 -2.41 -9.32
CA SER A 339 -9.09 -2.39 -10.59
C SER A 339 -9.96 -2.90 -11.74
N ARG A 340 -10.71 -4.00 -11.53
CA ARG A 340 -11.65 -4.53 -12.52
C ARG A 340 -12.74 -3.52 -12.85
N LYS A 341 -13.34 -2.84 -11.86
CA LYS A 341 -14.38 -1.84 -12.13
C LYS A 341 -13.85 -0.65 -12.91
N LEU A 342 -12.63 -0.19 -12.64
CA LEU A 342 -11.99 0.86 -13.43
C LEU A 342 -11.69 0.37 -14.87
N PHE A 343 -11.19 -0.85 -15.01
CA PHE A 343 -10.97 -1.48 -16.32
C PHE A 343 -12.27 -1.61 -17.14
N GLU A 344 -13.34 -2.14 -16.53
CA GLU A 344 -14.67 -2.23 -17.14
C GLU A 344 -15.22 -0.86 -17.57
N ALA A 345 -14.84 0.21 -16.85
CA ALA A 345 -15.19 1.59 -17.18
C ALA A 345 -14.28 2.23 -18.26
N GLY A 346 -13.30 1.49 -18.78
CA GLY A 346 -12.43 1.91 -19.89
C GLY A 346 -11.07 2.47 -19.49
N ILE A 347 -10.64 2.29 -18.24
CA ILE A 347 -9.29 2.67 -17.80
C ILE A 347 -8.29 1.57 -18.21
N PRO A 348 -7.17 1.91 -18.88
CA PRO A 348 -6.21 0.90 -19.34
C PRO A 348 -5.46 0.22 -18.19
N THR A 349 -5.31 -1.09 -18.26
CA THR A 349 -4.62 -1.93 -17.27
C THR A 349 -3.15 -1.51 -17.08
N GLU A 350 -2.47 -1.16 -18.16
CA GLU A 350 -1.08 -0.70 -18.16
C GLU A 350 -0.86 0.66 -17.48
N LYS A 351 -1.95 1.39 -17.22
CA LYS A 351 -1.95 2.67 -16.49
C LYS A 351 -2.46 2.54 -15.07
N MET A 352 -2.79 1.35 -14.59
CA MET A 352 -3.22 1.12 -13.20
C MET A 352 -2.16 0.35 -12.42
N TYR A 353 -1.96 0.74 -11.16
CA TYR A 353 -1.03 0.10 -10.23
C TYR A 353 -1.74 -0.17 -8.91
N THR A 354 -1.60 -1.37 -8.34
CA THR A 354 -2.11 -1.63 -6.97
C THR A 354 -1.34 -0.83 -5.92
N HIS A 355 -1.86 -0.75 -4.70
CA HIS A 355 -1.15 -0.13 -3.57
C HIS A 355 -1.00 -1.10 -2.38
N ILE A 356 0.14 -1.79 -2.29
CA ILE A 356 0.42 -2.79 -1.24
C ILE A 356 1.68 -2.43 -0.42
N ALA A 357 1.65 -2.62 0.89
CA ALA A 357 2.76 -2.30 1.80
C ALA A 357 3.93 -3.30 1.72
N ALA A 358 4.86 -3.15 0.76
CA ALA A 358 5.90 -4.16 0.55
C ALA A 358 6.89 -4.35 1.72
N GLY A 359 7.28 -3.29 2.41
CA GLY A 359 8.16 -3.36 3.58
C GLY A 359 7.57 -4.16 4.75
N ALA A 360 6.24 -4.34 4.74
CA ALA A 360 5.46 -5.13 5.66
C ALA A 360 5.02 -6.49 5.08
N GLY A 361 5.34 -6.78 3.81
CA GLY A 361 4.72 -7.84 3.02
C GLY A 361 5.49 -9.17 2.92
N VAL A 362 6.55 -9.37 3.73
CA VAL A 362 7.27 -10.66 3.73
C VAL A 362 6.59 -11.64 4.68
N ILE A 363 6.12 -12.76 4.12
CA ILE A 363 5.44 -13.82 4.87
C ILE A 363 6.29 -14.30 6.04
N GLY A 364 5.63 -14.48 7.19
CA GLY A 364 6.28 -14.82 8.46
C GLY A 364 6.85 -13.62 9.22
N SER A 365 6.74 -12.40 8.69
CA SER A 365 7.02 -11.20 9.48
C SER A 365 5.82 -10.82 10.38
N PRO A 366 6.07 -10.21 11.55
CA PRO A 366 5.00 -9.71 12.41
C PRO A 366 4.03 -8.75 11.71
N MET A 367 4.51 -8.04 10.68
CA MET A 367 3.70 -7.09 9.92
C MET A 367 2.76 -7.78 8.92
N VAL A 368 3.15 -8.90 8.30
CA VAL A 368 2.20 -9.72 7.51
C VAL A 368 1.16 -10.36 8.42
N GLU A 369 1.55 -10.87 9.59
CA GLU A 369 0.59 -11.43 10.55
C GLU A 369 -0.45 -10.40 11.02
N PHE A 370 -0.03 -9.13 11.10
CA PHE A 370 -0.91 -8.01 11.38
C PHE A 370 -1.82 -7.67 10.20
N THR A 371 -1.26 -7.47 9.00
CA THR A 371 -2.01 -6.90 7.85
C THR A 371 -2.77 -7.94 7.03
N ASN A 372 -2.26 -9.18 6.97
CA ASN A 372 -2.59 -10.20 5.98
C ASN A 372 -2.37 -9.72 4.54
N ALA A 373 -1.36 -8.88 4.29
CA ALA A 373 -1.08 -8.29 2.97
C ALA A 373 0.36 -8.57 2.50
N PRO A 374 0.66 -9.81 2.07
CA PRO A 374 1.99 -10.15 1.58
C PRO A 374 2.26 -9.56 0.18
N ILE A 375 3.52 -9.47 -0.25
CA ILE A 375 3.93 -8.76 -1.48
C ILE A 375 3.14 -9.21 -2.72
N GLU A 376 2.86 -10.51 -2.83
CA GLU A 376 2.23 -11.14 -3.99
C GLU A 376 0.76 -10.74 -4.22
N ILE A 377 0.09 -10.11 -3.25
CA ILE A 377 -1.31 -9.67 -3.46
C ILE A 377 -1.42 -8.45 -4.38
N ALA A 378 -0.28 -7.85 -4.77
CA ALA A 378 -0.24 -6.77 -5.75
C ALA A 378 -0.54 -7.22 -7.18
N PHE A 379 -0.43 -8.53 -7.47
CA PHE A 379 -0.62 -9.04 -8.82
C PHE A 379 -2.09 -9.38 -9.09
N ASN A 380 -2.65 -8.84 -10.17
CA ASN A 380 -3.96 -9.21 -10.71
C ASN A 380 -4.03 -8.92 -12.22
N ASP A 381 -5.11 -9.35 -12.86
CA ASP A 381 -5.26 -9.27 -14.32
C ASP A 381 -5.63 -7.86 -14.82
N TYR A 382 -6.03 -6.96 -13.93
CA TYR A 382 -6.61 -5.66 -14.27
C TYR A 382 -5.69 -4.48 -13.99
N SER A 383 -4.54 -4.69 -13.35
CA SER A 383 -3.55 -3.66 -13.07
C SER A 383 -2.13 -4.23 -13.00
N ARG A 384 -1.14 -3.38 -13.21
CA ARG A 384 0.25 -3.69 -12.86
C ARG A 384 0.43 -3.73 -11.33
N PRO A 385 1.43 -4.46 -10.82
CA PRO A 385 1.69 -4.43 -9.40
C PRO A 385 2.29 -3.09 -8.99
N GLY A 386 1.88 -2.61 -7.83
CA GLY A 386 2.41 -1.41 -7.20
C GLY A 386 2.50 -1.55 -5.69
N TRP A 387 3.51 -0.89 -5.13
CA TRP A 387 3.87 -1.03 -3.73
C TRP A 387 4.33 0.27 -3.08
N THR A 388 4.16 0.33 -1.77
CA THR A 388 4.91 1.22 -0.90
C THR A 388 6.36 0.75 -0.78
N THR A 389 7.34 1.61 -1.08
CA THR A 389 8.76 1.22 -1.13
C THR A 389 9.67 2.02 -0.22
N TYR A 390 9.24 2.30 1.01
CA TYR A 390 10.15 2.82 2.04
C TYR A 390 11.28 1.81 2.36
N PRO A 391 12.52 2.26 2.59
CA PRO A 391 13.66 1.38 2.92
C PRO A 391 13.60 0.89 4.38
N VAL A 392 12.54 0.15 4.70
CA VAL A 392 12.26 -0.42 6.02
C VAL A 392 11.92 -1.91 5.88
N GLY A 393 11.96 -2.63 7.00
CA GLY A 393 11.66 -4.06 7.01
C GLY A 393 12.51 -4.83 6.00
N SER A 394 11.85 -5.60 5.14
CA SER A 394 12.48 -6.38 4.07
C SER A 394 13.18 -5.55 3.00
N LEU A 395 12.83 -4.26 2.87
CA LEU A 395 13.38 -3.35 1.86
C LEU A 395 14.55 -2.51 2.38
N ARG A 396 14.94 -2.70 3.65
CA ARG A 396 15.99 -1.88 4.30
C ARG A 396 17.32 -1.92 3.55
N ASN A 397 17.77 -3.11 3.15
CA ASN A 397 19.10 -3.31 2.57
C ASN A 397 19.06 -3.31 1.04
N ASP A 398 18.08 -3.98 0.45
CA ASP A 398 17.87 -4.15 -0.99
C ASP A 398 16.38 -4.39 -1.28
N PHE A 399 16.01 -4.46 -2.56
CA PHE A 399 14.64 -4.70 -3.02
C PHE A 399 14.47 -6.11 -3.60
N GLU A 400 15.34 -7.07 -3.27
CA GLU A 400 15.32 -8.43 -3.82
C GLU A 400 13.97 -9.13 -3.58
N ALA A 401 13.32 -8.87 -2.44
CA ALA A 401 12.01 -9.43 -2.13
C ALA A 401 10.97 -9.05 -3.20
N LEU A 402 11.02 -7.81 -3.71
CA LEU A 402 10.17 -7.36 -4.82
C LEU A 402 10.61 -7.99 -6.13
N TYR A 403 11.91 -7.99 -6.43
CA TYR A 403 12.42 -8.48 -7.72
C TYR A 403 12.19 -9.97 -7.90
N THR A 404 12.32 -10.76 -6.83
CA THR A 404 12.03 -12.20 -6.83
C THR A 404 10.56 -12.45 -7.15
N GLU A 405 9.66 -11.68 -6.55
CA GLU A 405 8.23 -11.84 -6.80
C GLU A 405 7.86 -11.37 -8.21
N LEU A 406 8.46 -10.27 -8.69
CA LEU A 406 8.32 -9.83 -10.08
C LEU A 406 8.78 -10.91 -11.06
N GLU A 407 9.92 -11.57 -10.80
CA GLU A 407 10.44 -12.66 -11.64
C GLU A 407 9.47 -13.85 -11.71
N ARG A 408 8.88 -14.25 -10.57
CA ARG A 408 7.86 -15.32 -10.51
C ARG A 408 6.61 -15.01 -11.33
N HIS A 409 6.31 -13.72 -11.51
CA HIS A 409 5.14 -13.23 -12.23
C HIS A 409 5.46 -12.73 -13.65
N GLY A 410 6.59 -13.14 -14.23
CA GLY A 410 6.91 -12.82 -15.63
C GLY A 410 7.47 -11.41 -15.82
N ASN A 411 7.93 -10.76 -14.75
CA ASN A 411 8.58 -9.46 -14.76
C ASN A 411 7.75 -8.32 -15.40
N PRO A 412 6.50 -8.07 -14.96
CA PRO A 412 5.74 -6.91 -15.43
C PRO A 412 6.43 -5.61 -15.01
N HIS A 413 6.14 -4.53 -15.74
CA HIS A 413 6.39 -3.17 -15.24
C HIS A 413 5.61 -2.94 -13.95
N TRP A 414 6.17 -2.11 -13.08
CA TRP A 414 5.61 -1.87 -11.75
C TRP A 414 5.80 -0.42 -11.32
N ALA A 415 5.11 -0.02 -10.25
CA ALA A 415 5.25 1.31 -9.67
C ALA A 415 5.59 1.26 -8.18
N SER A 416 6.41 2.20 -7.73
CA SER A 416 6.35 2.62 -6.34
C SER A 416 5.19 3.61 -6.21
N THR A 417 4.10 3.18 -5.59
CA THR A 417 2.85 3.95 -5.47
C THR A 417 2.83 4.81 -4.21
N GLU A 418 3.77 4.58 -3.31
CA GLU A 418 4.09 5.43 -2.18
C GLU A 418 5.57 5.28 -1.84
N ALA A 419 6.34 6.36 -1.97
CA ALA A 419 7.79 6.30 -1.97
C ALA A 419 8.44 7.36 -1.09
N SER A 420 9.55 7.02 -0.46
CA SER A 420 10.53 7.98 0.03
C SER A 420 11.86 7.25 0.25
N PRO A 421 13.01 7.88 -0.06
CA PRO A 421 14.31 7.33 0.28
C PRO A 421 14.59 7.34 1.79
N THR A 422 13.70 7.94 2.58
CA THR A 422 13.76 8.06 4.05
C THR A 422 12.43 7.64 4.68
N MET A 423 12.44 7.18 5.93
CA MET A 423 11.22 6.91 6.71
C MET A 423 11.38 7.33 8.18
N GLY A 424 11.43 8.64 8.43
CA GLY A 424 11.53 9.22 9.76
C GLY A 424 12.96 9.32 10.32
N PRO A 425 13.13 9.83 11.56
CA PRO A 425 14.43 9.98 12.23
C PRO A 425 15.21 8.66 12.39
N SER A 426 14.49 7.54 12.49
CA SER A 426 15.05 6.18 12.55
C SER A 426 15.63 5.71 11.21
N GLY A 427 15.30 6.39 10.10
CA GLY A 427 15.91 6.16 8.80
C GLY A 427 17.33 6.71 8.68
N GLY A 428 17.80 7.59 9.58
CA GLY A 428 19.01 8.39 9.40
C GLY A 428 20.31 7.62 9.05
N LYS A 429 20.49 6.39 9.56
CA LYS A 429 21.67 5.55 9.23
C LYS A 429 21.47 4.58 8.05
N HIS A 430 20.23 4.43 7.59
CA HIS A 430 19.83 3.46 6.57
C HIS A 430 19.11 4.11 5.38
N ALA A 431 19.03 5.45 5.37
CA ALA A 431 18.50 6.22 4.26
C ALA A 431 19.34 5.93 3.02
N LEU A 432 18.66 5.75 1.90
CA LEU A 432 19.32 5.60 0.61
C LEU A 432 19.61 6.99 0.05
N THR A 433 20.72 7.13 -0.66
CA THR A 433 20.86 8.30 -1.52
C THR A 433 19.72 8.27 -2.54
N THR A 434 19.17 9.42 -2.91
CA THR A 434 18.08 9.46 -3.90
C THR A 434 18.53 8.83 -5.22
N LYS A 435 19.80 8.98 -5.61
CA LYS A 435 20.36 8.32 -6.79
C LYS A 435 20.26 6.79 -6.71
N ASP A 436 20.71 6.20 -5.61
CA ASP A 436 20.63 4.74 -5.41
C ASP A 436 19.17 4.27 -5.33
N TYR A 437 18.31 5.08 -4.71
CA TYR A 437 16.87 4.80 -4.62
C TYR A 437 16.23 4.77 -6.01
N LEU A 438 16.50 5.76 -6.86
CA LEU A 438 16.00 5.78 -8.24
C LEU A 438 16.52 4.58 -9.04
N ALA A 439 17.81 4.23 -8.92
CA ALA A 439 18.40 3.07 -9.59
C ALA A 439 17.70 1.75 -9.18
N ARG A 440 17.43 1.55 -7.88
CA ARG A 440 16.68 0.38 -7.37
C ARG A 440 15.25 0.28 -7.92
N HIS A 441 14.68 1.35 -8.45
CA HIS A 441 13.37 1.28 -9.09
C HIS A 441 13.53 1.11 -10.61
N PHE A 442 14.14 2.10 -11.25
CA PHE A 442 14.14 2.24 -12.69
C PHE A 442 15.03 1.23 -13.41
N ASP A 443 16.18 0.85 -12.84
CA ASP A 443 17.05 -0.19 -13.42
C ASP A 443 16.46 -1.60 -13.27
N TYR A 444 15.41 -1.73 -12.46
CA TYR A 444 14.73 -2.99 -12.14
C TYR A 444 13.26 -2.96 -12.60
N GLY A 445 12.96 -2.19 -13.65
CA GLY A 445 11.70 -2.27 -14.40
C GLY A 445 10.53 -1.47 -13.82
N ALA A 446 10.75 -0.64 -12.80
CA ALA A 446 9.74 0.33 -12.39
C ALA A 446 9.54 1.38 -13.49
N THR A 447 8.33 1.90 -13.63
CA THR A 447 8.01 2.98 -14.57
C THR A 447 7.54 4.24 -13.84
N VAL A 448 7.08 4.12 -12.60
CA VAL A 448 6.60 5.26 -11.80
C VAL A 448 7.15 5.18 -10.38
N ILE A 449 7.54 6.33 -9.83
CA ILE A 449 7.79 6.52 -8.40
C ILE A 449 6.92 7.69 -7.92
N VAL A 450 5.98 7.41 -7.02
CA VAL A 450 5.09 8.39 -6.39
C VAL A 450 5.61 8.71 -5.00
N PHE A 451 6.29 9.85 -4.87
CA PHE A 451 6.85 10.26 -3.60
C PHE A 451 5.76 10.72 -2.62
N ASN A 452 5.96 10.45 -1.33
CA ASN A 452 5.11 10.90 -0.25
C ASN A 452 5.87 11.88 0.67
N THR A 453 5.18 12.93 1.11
CA THR A 453 5.68 13.88 2.13
C THR A 453 4.68 14.10 3.27
N GLY A 454 3.54 13.40 3.23
CA GLY A 454 2.45 13.53 4.20
C GLY A 454 2.50 12.40 5.23
N ALA A 455 2.31 12.78 6.49
CA ALA A 455 2.17 11.84 7.60
C ALA A 455 1.28 12.45 8.71
N THR A 456 0.82 11.63 9.65
CA THR A 456 0.00 12.08 10.78
C THR A 456 0.79 12.83 11.86
N SER A 457 2.13 12.81 11.78
CA SER A 457 3.00 13.61 12.67
C SER A 457 3.82 14.61 11.87
N LYS A 458 4.10 15.75 12.51
CA LYS A 458 4.97 16.79 11.94
C LYS A 458 6.38 16.28 11.69
N GLU A 459 6.98 15.60 12.67
CA GLU A 459 8.35 15.08 12.60
C GLU A 459 8.55 14.11 11.43
N LEU A 460 7.61 13.16 11.23
CA LEU A 460 7.68 12.25 10.09
C LEU A 460 7.47 13.00 8.77
N SER A 461 6.52 13.94 8.72
CA SER A 461 6.27 14.74 7.52
C SER A 461 7.50 15.57 7.12
N GLU A 462 8.22 16.14 8.09
CA GLU A 462 9.47 16.88 7.87
C GLU A 462 10.57 15.95 7.35
N SER A 463 10.73 14.76 7.93
CA SER A 463 11.72 13.78 7.47
C SER A 463 11.46 13.27 6.04
N LEU A 464 10.18 13.01 5.70
CA LEU A 464 9.79 12.65 4.34
C LEU A 464 10.00 13.82 3.37
N THR A 465 9.64 15.03 3.78
CA THR A 465 9.87 16.24 2.99
C THR A 465 11.36 16.43 2.69
N GLU A 466 12.24 16.24 3.68
CA GLU A 466 13.68 16.31 3.47
C GLU A 466 14.19 15.22 2.53
N GLY A 467 13.70 13.98 2.66
CA GLY A 467 14.07 12.88 1.75
C GLY A 467 13.67 13.13 0.29
N VAL A 468 12.55 13.81 0.06
CA VAL A 468 12.02 14.08 -1.28
C VAL A 468 12.55 15.38 -1.87
N TRP A 469 12.72 16.41 -1.04
CA TRP A 469 13.02 17.78 -1.49
C TRP A 469 14.37 18.32 -1.00
N GLY A 470 15.18 17.53 -0.29
CA GLY A 470 16.54 17.91 0.09
C GLY A 470 17.43 18.15 -1.13
N GLU A 471 18.57 18.83 -0.94
CA GLU A 471 19.47 19.22 -2.03
C GLU A 471 19.97 18.02 -2.85
N HIS A 472 20.35 16.93 -2.17
CA HIS A 472 20.78 15.70 -2.81
C HIS A 472 19.67 15.07 -3.68
N ALA A 473 18.42 15.14 -3.22
CA ALA A 473 17.28 14.61 -3.98
C ALA A 473 17.03 15.45 -5.24
N VAL A 474 17.02 16.78 -5.10
CA VAL A 474 16.87 17.72 -6.23
C VAL A 474 17.97 17.50 -7.29
N ASN A 475 19.22 17.33 -6.87
CA ASN A 475 20.32 17.06 -7.80
C ASN A 475 20.20 15.69 -8.49
N ALA A 476 19.71 14.67 -7.79
CA ALA A 476 19.43 13.37 -8.38
C ALA A 476 18.31 13.46 -9.44
N TYR A 477 17.25 14.23 -9.18
CA TYR A 477 16.18 14.44 -10.16
C TYR A 477 16.65 15.20 -11.39
N ARG A 478 17.45 16.26 -11.23
CA ARG A 478 18.04 17.00 -12.37
C ARG A 478 18.84 16.06 -13.28
N THR A 479 19.68 15.21 -12.68
CA THR A 479 20.48 14.20 -13.40
C THR A 479 19.60 13.16 -14.07
N PHE A 480 18.54 12.70 -13.39
CA PHE A 480 17.58 11.78 -13.96
C PHE A 480 16.89 12.38 -15.18
N LEU A 481 16.38 13.60 -15.08
CA LEU A 481 15.64 14.27 -16.15
C LEU A 481 16.52 14.68 -17.34
N ASN A 482 17.82 14.89 -17.13
CA ASN A 482 18.78 15.35 -18.14
C ASN A 482 20.14 14.61 -17.99
N PRO A 483 20.23 13.33 -18.39
CA PRO A 483 21.41 12.50 -18.17
C PRO A 483 22.65 12.89 -18.99
N GLU A 484 22.49 13.61 -20.10
CA GLU A 484 23.58 14.04 -20.99
C GLU A 484 24.17 15.42 -20.60
N GLY A 485 23.56 16.11 -19.63
CA GLY A 485 23.88 17.50 -19.26
C GLY A 485 24.80 17.70 -18.05
N ASN A 486 25.46 16.66 -17.54
CA ASN A 486 26.36 16.72 -16.37
C ASN A 486 27.75 16.14 -16.66
#